data_AF-A0A6I7HME8-F1
#
_entry.id   AF-A0A6I7HME8-F1
#
_cell.length_a   1.000
_cell.length_b   1.000
_cell.length_c   1.000
_cell.angle_alpha   90.00
_cell.angle_beta   90.00
_cell.angle_gamma   90.00
#
_symmetry.space_group_name_H-M   'P 1'
#
loop_
_entity.id
_entity.type
_entity.pdbx_description
1 polymer ?
#
loop_
_entity_poly.entity_id
_entity_poly.type
_entity_poly.pdbx_seq_one_letter_code
_entity_poly.pdbx_strand_id
1 'polypeptide(L)'
;MKTSRLRFRHRLAIALAAFAALGLASPAMAYSVYRAVNADATTGAVAWNAANFGVSGNPPTLSFFYFASDVAAQAGFPAAQCFVKVDLPNTNAPAQGDHDQVGNAGIPVGANPADQPRAFPWQIDFDNNPAGHWSIPKAQITTAPANNAASRVAAAGFHSLAITPASGVTIVNGTLVNCGP
;
A
#
# COMPACT_ATOMS: atom_id res chain seq x y z
N MET A 1 -45.30 57.84 -23.82
CA MET A 1 -46.10 57.18 -22.77
C MET A 1 -45.91 55.67 -22.94
N LYS A 2 -45.39 54.98 -21.90
CA LYS A 2 -45.34 53.52 -21.64
C LYS A 2 -44.64 52.60 -22.66
N THR A 3 -43.35 52.24 -22.47
CA THR A 3 -42.82 51.08 -21.70
C THR A 3 -43.31 49.70 -22.16
N SER A 4 -42.43 48.92 -22.80
CA SER A 4 -42.42 47.45 -22.65
C SER A 4 -40.98 46.94 -22.78
N ARG A 5 -40.23 47.07 -21.67
CA ARG A 5 -39.06 46.23 -21.38
C ARG A 5 -39.57 44.99 -20.64
N LEU A 6 -38.77 43.92 -20.66
CA LEU A 6 -38.89 42.66 -19.90
C LEU A 6 -39.85 41.59 -20.46
N ARG A 7 -39.48 40.92 -21.57
CA ARG A 7 -39.85 39.51 -21.79
C ARG A 7 -38.78 38.65 -22.47
N PHE A 8 -37.52 39.05 -22.43
CA PHE A 8 -36.43 38.34 -23.13
C PHE A 8 -35.20 38.04 -22.26
N ARG A 9 -35.38 37.89 -20.94
CA ARG A 9 -34.27 37.67 -19.99
C ARG A 9 -34.41 36.43 -19.09
N HIS A 10 -35.33 35.51 -19.38
CA HIS A 10 -35.66 34.41 -18.46
C HIS A 10 -35.53 33.00 -19.07
N ARG A 11 -34.83 32.82 -20.20
CA ARG A 11 -34.70 31.48 -20.84
C ARG A 11 -33.32 31.13 -21.38
N LEU A 12 -32.25 31.63 -20.77
CA LEU A 12 -30.90 31.16 -21.10
C LEU A 12 -29.91 31.26 -19.93
N ALA A 13 -30.40 31.02 -18.71
CA ALA A 13 -29.58 30.83 -17.51
C ALA A 13 -29.68 29.38 -16.99
N ILE A 14 -29.88 28.43 -17.91
CA ILE A 14 -29.86 26.98 -17.64
C ILE A 14 -29.10 26.32 -18.80
N ALA A 15 -27.84 26.72 -18.98
CA ALA A 15 -26.91 26.05 -19.88
C ALA A 15 -25.50 26.01 -19.27
N LEU A 16 -25.42 26.01 -17.93
CA LEU A 16 -24.17 26.12 -17.18
C LEU A 16 -24.21 25.29 -15.88
N ALA A 17 -24.58 24.01 -15.95
CA ALA A 17 -24.49 23.10 -14.79
C ALA A 17 -24.54 21.60 -15.15
N ALA A 18 -24.16 21.19 -16.36
CA ALA A 18 -24.30 19.77 -16.77
C ALA A 18 -23.05 19.16 -17.44
N PHE A 19 -21.88 19.77 -17.28
CA PHE A 19 -20.61 19.24 -17.80
C PHE A 19 -19.46 19.24 -16.77
N ALA A 20 -19.80 19.18 -15.47
CA ALA A 20 -18.82 18.99 -14.39
C ALA A 20 -18.87 17.56 -13.78
N ALA A 21 -19.61 16.62 -14.40
CA ALA A 21 -19.90 15.32 -13.82
C ALA A 21 -19.59 14.12 -14.76
N LEU A 22 -18.60 14.29 -15.65
CA LEU A 22 -18.03 13.24 -16.51
C LEU A 22 -16.53 13.51 -16.62
N GLY A 23 -15.60 12.75 -16.07
CA GLY A 23 -15.71 11.56 -15.24
C GLY A 23 -14.89 11.73 -13.97
N LEU A 24 -15.51 11.32 -12.87
CA LEU A 24 -14.83 10.72 -11.74
C LEU A 24 -13.61 9.95 -12.24
N ALA A 25 -12.47 10.18 -11.58
CA ALA A 25 -11.28 9.38 -11.68
C ALA A 25 -11.68 7.94 -11.99
N SER A 26 -11.19 7.37 -13.09
CA SER A 26 -11.00 5.93 -13.08
C SER A 26 -10.20 5.69 -11.81
N PRO A 27 -10.68 4.95 -10.80
CA PRO A 27 -9.71 4.24 -10.03
C PRO A 27 -9.12 3.32 -11.10
N ALA A 28 -7.97 3.68 -11.66
CA ALA A 28 -7.00 2.65 -11.98
C ALA A 28 -6.91 1.91 -10.64
N MET A 29 -7.65 0.80 -10.51
CA MET A 29 -7.80 0.13 -9.23
C MET A 29 -6.38 -0.24 -8.84
N ALA A 30 -5.82 0.50 -7.89
CA ALA A 30 -4.40 0.40 -7.59
C ALA A 30 -4.14 -1.06 -7.22
N TYR A 31 -3.28 -1.72 -7.99
CA TYR A 31 -2.97 -3.11 -7.75
C TYR A 31 -2.33 -3.19 -6.37
N SER A 32 -3.03 -3.83 -5.42
CA SER A 32 -2.66 -3.77 -4.01
C SER A 32 -2.21 -5.14 -3.53
N VAL A 33 -1.09 -5.17 -2.82
CA VAL A 33 -0.60 -6.38 -2.16
C VAL A 33 -0.64 -6.21 -0.65
N TYR A 34 -0.90 -7.31 0.05
CA TYR A 34 -1.24 -7.30 1.45
C TYR A 34 -0.30 -8.23 2.22
N ARG A 35 0.02 -7.81 3.44
CA ARG A 35 0.70 -8.63 4.42
C ARG A 35 -0.09 -8.60 5.72
N ALA A 36 -0.50 -9.78 6.19
CA ALA A 36 -1.08 -9.92 7.52
C ALA A 36 -0.03 -9.62 8.59
N VAL A 37 -0.41 -8.83 9.59
CA VAL A 37 0.45 -8.44 10.70
C VAL A 37 -0.31 -8.53 12.02
N ASN A 38 0.43 -8.84 13.08
CA ASN A 38 -0.09 -8.75 14.45
C ASN A 38 -0.08 -7.30 14.92
N ALA A 39 -1.01 -6.97 15.80
CA ALA A 39 -1.16 -5.66 16.42
C ALA A 39 -1.43 -5.83 17.92
N ASP A 40 -1.26 -4.75 18.66
CA ASP A 40 -1.70 -4.69 20.05
C ASP A 40 -3.24 -4.83 20.09
N ALA A 41 -3.73 -5.82 20.84
CA ALA A 41 -5.15 -6.15 20.89
C ALA A 41 -6.01 -5.05 21.56
N THR A 42 -5.40 -4.15 22.32
CA THR A 42 -6.07 -3.04 23.01
C THR A 42 -6.09 -1.79 22.14
N THR A 43 -4.94 -1.41 21.58
CA THR A 43 -4.79 -0.14 20.85
C THR A 43 -5.00 -0.26 19.35
N GLY A 44 -4.87 -1.46 18.78
CA GLY A 44 -4.87 -1.69 17.33
C GLY A 44 -3.56 -1.29 16.64
N ALA A 45 -2.55 -0.85 17.38
CA ALA A 45 -1.26 -0.46 16.81
C ALA A 45 -0.51 -1.68 16.27
N VAL A 46 -0.08 -1.62 15.01
CA VAL A 46 0.72 -2.69 14.38
C VAL A 46 2.02 -2.89 15.15
N ALA A 47 2.37 -4.13 15.43
CA ALA A 47 3.64 -4.43 16.09
C ALA A 47 4.79 -4.39 15.06
N TRP A 48 5.50 -3.26 14.97
CA TRP A 48 6.62 -3.06 14.02
C TRP A 48 7.89 -3.78 14.44
N ASN A 49 7.91 -5.10 14.27
CA ASN A 49 9.05 -5.94 14.66
C ASN A 49 9.37 -7.01 13.62
N ALA A 50 10.51 -7.68 13.82
CA ALA A 50 11.00 -8.71 12.92
C ALA A 50 10.07 -9.93 12.78
N ALA A 51 9.20 -10.19 13.75
CA ALA A 51 8.26 -11.31 13.66
C ALA A 51 7.15 -11.01 12.64
N ASN A 52 6.61 -9.79 12.64
CA ASN A 52 5.62 -9.36 11.66
C ASN A 52 6.20 -9.17 10.26
N PHE A 53 7.46 -8.74 10.15
CA PHE A 53 8.14 -8.48 8.88
C PHE A 53 9.25 -9.49 8.60
N GLY A 54 9.00 -10.76 8.91
CA GLY A 54 9.96 -11.84 8.71
C GLY A 54 10.40 -11.97 7.24
N VAL A 55 11.69 -11.76 7.00
CA VAL A 55 12.39 -12.13 5.76
C VAL A 55 12.94 -13.54 5.93
N SER A 56 12.56 -14.48 5.07
CA SER A 56 12.96 -15.89 5.17
C SER A 56 12.87 -16.59 3.81
N GLY A 57 13.21 -17.89 3.76
CA GLY A 57 13.22 -18.67 2.52
C GLY A 57 14.63 -18.82 1.91
N ASN A 58 14.67 -19.44 0.74
CA ASN A 58 15.89 -19.64 -0.06
C ASN A 58 15.58 -19.52 -1.56
N PRO A 59 15.84 -18.36 -2.20
CA PRO A 59 16.46 -17.15 -1.63
C PRO A 59 15.55 -16.42 -0.61
N PRO A 60 16.11 -15.65 0.34
CA PRO A 60 15.33 -15.00 1.38
C PRO A 60 14.58 -13.76 0.88
N THR A 61 13.27 -13.69 1.15
CA THR A 61 12.38 -12.60 0.72
C THR A 61 11.38 -12.19 1.81
N LEU A 62 10.80 -11.00 1.66
CA LEU A 62 9.62 -10.54 2.41
C LEU A 62 8.37 -10.70 1.52
N SER A 63 7.43 -11.53 1.96
CA SER A 63 6.23 -11.89 1.18
C SER A 63 5.05 -10.93 1.36
N PHE A 64 4.31 -10.74 0.27
CA PHE A 64 3.00 -10.09 0.17
C PHE A 64 2.10 -10.89 -0.76
N PHE A 65 0.78 -10.68 -0.67
CA PHE A 65 -0.20 -11.37 -1.49
C PHE A 65 -1.20 -10.39 -2.07
N TYR A 66 -1.44 -10.51 -3.37
CA TYR A 66 -2.47 -9.74 -4.05
C TYR A 66 -3.87 -10.19 -3.62
N PHE A 67 -4.73 -9.20 -3.39
CA PHE A 67 -6.18 -9.38 -3.32
C PHE A 67 -6.86 -8.25 -4.09
N ALA A 68 -8.02 -8.56 -4.68
CA ALA A 68 -8.78 -7.58 -5.46
C ALA A 68 -9.36 -6.42 -4.61
N SER A 69 -9.45 -6.60 -3.29
CA SER A 69 -9.94 -5.60 -2.35
C SER A 69 -9.53 -5.93 -0.91
N ASP A 70 -9.69 -4.96 -0.03
CA ASP A 70 -9.47 -5.11 1.42
C ASP A 70 -10.37 -6.21 2.01
N VAL A 71 -11.63 -6.30 1.54
CA VAL A 71 -12.58 -7.35 1.96
C VAL A 71 -12.12 -8.74 1.49
N ALA A 72 -11.56 -8.84 0.29
CA ALA A 72 -11.01 -10.10 -0.20
C ALA A 72 -9.76 -10.52 0.59
N ALA A 73 -8.91 -9.57 1.00
CA ALA A 73 -7.76 -9.83 1.87
C ALA A 73 -8.21 -10.34 3.25
N GLN A 74 -9.23 -9.71 3.85
CA GLN A 74 -9.83 -10.15 5.11
C GLN A 74 -10.38 -11.58 5.01
N ALA A 75 -11.04 -11.92 3.89
CA ALA A 75 -11.56 -13.27 3.66
C ALA A 75 -10.45 -14.30 3.40
N GLY A 76 -9.36 -13.91 2.72
CA GLY A 76 -8.21 -14.78 2.45
C GLY A 76 -7.35 -15.07 3.67
N PHE A 77 -7.31 -14.15 4.64
CA PHE A 77 -6.60 -14.28 5.91
C PHE A 77 -7.52 -13.98 7.10
N PRO A 78 -8.48 -14.87 7.41
CA PRO A 78 -9.54 -14.58 8.39
C PRO A 78 -9.05 -14.42 9.84
N ALA A 79 -7.82 -14.86 10.14
CA ALA A 79 -7.21 -14.72 11.46
C ALA A 79 -6.29 -13.49 11.59
N ALA A 80 -6.07 -12.73 10.51
CA ALA A 80 -5.18 -11.56 10.55
C ALA A 80 -5.77 -10.47 11.44
N GLN A 81 -4.97 -9.92 12.35
CA GLN A 81 -5.39 -8.81 13.22
C GLN A 81 -5.50 -7.50 12.44
N CYS A 82 -4.44 -7.19 11.70
CA CYS A 82 -4.36 -6.05 10.79
C CYS A 82 -3.64 -6.46 9.51
N PHE A 83 -3.69 -5.59 8.50
CA PHE A 83 -2.93 -5.75 7.26
C PHE A 83 -2.10 -4.51 6.99
N VAL A 84 -0.87 -4.72 6.52
CA VAL A 84 -0.17 -3.70 5.74
C VAL A 84 -0.54 -3.89 4.29
N LYS A 85 -1.11 -2.84 3.69
CA LYS A 85 -1.47 -2.76 2.28
C LYS A 85 -0.44 -1.89 1.56
N VAL A 86 0.03 -2.37 0.42
CA VAL A 86 0.98 -1.65 -0.44
C VAL A 86 0.35 -1.50 -1.82
N ASP A 87 0.16 -0.26 -2.25
CA ASP A 87 -0.32 0.08 -3.58
C ASP A 87 0.86 0.04 -4.56
N LEU A 88 0.70 -0.69 -5.67
CA LEU A 88 1.68 -0.84 -6.73
C LEU A 88 1.20 -0.08 -7.98
N PRO A 89 1.54 1.23 -8.12
CA PRO A 89 0.89 2.11 -9.08
C PRO A 89 1.28 1.83 -10.53
N ASN A 90 2.38 1.12 -10.78
CA ASN A 90 2.84 0.80 -12.13
C ASN A 90 2.38 -0.60 -12.56
N THR A 91 1.62 -1.29 -11.71
CA THR A 91 1.21 -2.67 -11.94
C THR A 91 -0.23 -2.73 -12.48
N ASN A 92 -0.39 -3.39 -13.62
CA ASN A 92 -1.70 -3.73 -14.19
C ASN A 92 -1.61 -5.10 -14.86
N ALA A 93 -2.41 -6.06 -14.40
CA ALA A 93 -2.43 -7.45 -14.88
C ALA A 93 -1.01 -8.08 -14.99
N PRO A 94 -0.28 -8.21 -13.87
CA PRO A 94 1.12 -8.62 -13.88
C PRO A 94 1.29 -10.05 -14.42
N ALA A 95 2.39 -10.26 -15.13
CA ALA A 95 2.90 -11.56 -15.53
C ALA A 95 4.07 -11.98 -14.61
N GLN A 96 4.26 -13.28 -14.43
CA GLN A 96 5.35 -13.78 -13.60
C GLN A 96 6.70 -13.23 -14.09
N GLY A 97 7.48 -12.65 -13.18
CA GLY A 97 8.73 -11.96 -13.47
C GLY A 97 8.61 -10.42 -13.56
N ASP A 98 7.38 -9.89 -13.56
CA ASP A 98 7.16 -8.44 -13.43
C ASP A 98 7.59 -7.93 -12.06
N HIS A 99 7.82 -6.62 -11.98
CA HIS A 99 8.24 -5.96 -10.75
C HIS A 99 7.65 -4.55 -10.64
N ASP A 100 7.59 -4.04 -9.42
CA ASP A 100 7.24 -2.64 -9.12
C ASP A 100 8.14 -2.12 -7.99
N GLN A 101 7.87 -0.90 -7.53
CA GLN A 101 8.65 -0.20 -6.52
C GLN A 101 7.80 0.08 -5.28
N VAL A 102 8.38 -0.19 -4.11
CA VAL A 102 7.77 0.08 -2.80
C VAL A 102 8.51 1.23 -2.12
N GLY A 103 7.75 2.24 -1.72
CA GLY A 103 8.24 3.44 -1.05
C GLY A 103 8.80 4.50 -1.99
N ASN A 104 9.44 5.51 -1.40
CA ASN A 104 9.91 6.71 -2.09
C ASN A 104 11.29 7.13 -1.54
N ALA A 105 12.20 7.59 -2.40
CA ALA A 105 13.57 7.96 -2.04
C ALA A 105 13.70 9.09 -1.01
N GLY A 106 12.68 9.94 -0.85
CA GLY A 106 12.58 11.01 0.14
C GLY A 106 12.10 10.55 1.52
N ILE A 107 11.67 9.29 1.68
CA ILE A 107 11.27 8.73 2.97
C ILE A 107 12.46 7.97 3.57
N PRO A 108 12.95 8.33 4.76
CA PRO A 108 13.98 7.55 5.42
C PRO A 108 13.42 6.21 5.89
N VAL A 109 14.21 5.14 5.82
CA VAL A 109 13.82 3.80 6.30
C VAL A 109 13.67 3.75 7.82
N GLY A 110 14.36 4.63 8.56
CA GLY A 110 14.26 4.71 10.02
C GLY A 110 14.82 3.49 10.79
N ALA A 111 15.60 2.63 10.12
CA ALA A 111 16.19 1.44 10.73
C ALA A 111 17.53 1.72 11.42
N ASN A 112 17.95 0.80 12.30
CA ASN A 112 19.27 0.84 12.93
C ASN A 112 20.38 0.77 11.86
N PRO A 113 21.32 1.74 11.79
CA PRO A 113 22.43 1.71 10.83
C PRO A 113 23.28 0.45 10.87
N ALA A 114 23.39 -0.22 12.03
CA ALA A 114 24.11 -1.48 12.17
C ALA A 114 23.48 -2.63 11.36
N ASP A 115 22.18 -2.54 11.06
CA ASP A 115 21.47 -3.48 10.18
C ASP A 115 21.65 -3.14 8.69
N GLN A 116 22.49 -2.14 8.37
CA GLN A 116 22.87 -1.72 7.02
C GLN A 116 21.66 -1.57 6.07
N PRO A 117 20.69 -0.73 6.42
CA PRO A 117 19.48 -0.57 5.62
C PRO A 117 19.81 0.00 4.25
N ARG A 118 19.15 -0.52 3.21
CA ARG A 118 19.14 0.10 1.88
C ARG A 118 18.00 1.11 1.80
N ALA A 119 18.25 2.25 1.19
CA ALA A 119 17.25 3.29 0.99
C ALA A 119 16.12 2.81 0.06
N PHE A 120 14.94 3.41 0.20
CA PHE A 120 13.84 3.28 -0.75
C PHE A 120 14.19 3.93 -2.11
N PRO A 121 13.48 3.56 -3.19
CA PRO A 121 12.47 2.50 -3.26
C PRO A 121 13.08 1.10 -3.25
N TRP A 122 12.33 0.13 -2.74
CA TRP A 122 12.68 -1.29 -2.82
C TRP A 122 11.90 -1.94 -3.96
N GLN A 123 12.59 -2.73 -4.78
CA GLN A 123 11.92 -3.53 -5.80
C GLN A 123 11.12 -4.68 -5.16
N ILE A 124 9.88 -4.85 -5.61
CA ILE A 124 9.02 -6.00 -5.29
C ILE A 124 8.75 -6.78 -6.58
N ASP A 125 8.89 -8.10 -6.53
CA ASP A 125 8.82 -8.99 -7.69
C ASP A 125 7.57 -9.87 -7.64
N PHE A 126 6.91 -10.06 -8.78
CA PHE A 126 5.78 -10.97 -8.92
C PHE A 126 6.25 -12.35 -9.34
N ASP A 127 6.45 -13.25 -8.37
CA ASP A 127 6.81 -14.63 -8.65
C ASP A 127 5.59 -15.55 -8.87
N ASN A 128 4.39 -15.10 -8.46
CA ASN A 128 3.12 -15.82 -8.57
C ASN A 128 3.16 -17.26 -8.02
N ASN A 129 4.03 -17.53 -7.04
CA ASN A 129 4.18 -18.83 -6.40
C ASN A 129 4.21 -18.72 -4.86
N PRO A 130 3.07 -18.95 -4.17
CA PRO A 130 1.77 -19.38 -4.70
C PRO A 130 1.05 -18.26 -5.47
N ALA A 131 -0.09 -18.57 -6.10
CA ALA A 131 -0.82 -17.60 -6.92
C ALA A 131 -1.09 -16.28 -6.17
N GLY A 132 -0.79 -15.15 -6.83
CA GLY A 132 -0.91 -13.81 -6.25
C GLY A 132 0.26 -13.41 -5.34
N HIS A 133 1.30 -14.23 -5.19
CA HIS A 133 2.46 -13.91 -4.35
C HIS A 133 3.40 -12.90 -5.00
N TRP A 134 3.79 -11.93 -4.19
CA TRP A 134 4.79 -10.91 -4.47
C TRP A 134 5.84 -10.92 -3.38
N SER A 135 7.08 -10.61 -3.71
CA SER A 135 8.13 -10.63 -2.71
C SER A 135 9.21 -9.57 -2.91
N ILE A 136 9.71 -9.01 -1.81
CA ILE A 136 10.86 -8.10 -1.82
C ILE A 136 12.10 -8.93 -1.46
N PRO A 137 13.10 -9.06 -2.35
CA PRO A 137 14.32 -9.78 -2.05
C PRO A 137 15.08 -9.15 -0.88
N LYS A 138 15.69 -9.96 0.00
CA LYS A 138 16.53 -9.47 1.11
C LYS A 138 17.54 -8.41 0.68
N ALA A 139 18.15 -8.61 -0.49
CA ALA A 139 19.17 -7.73 -1.05
C ALA A 139 18.65 -6.33 -1.42
N GLN A 140 17.33 -6.15 -1.55
CA GLN A 140 16.71 -4.83 -1.69
C GLN A 140 16.55 -4.12 -0.35
N ILE A 141 16.38 -4.87 0.74
CA ILE A 141 16.09 -4.35 2.08
C ILE A 141 17.37 -3.95 2.83
N THR A 142 18.42 -4.79 2.74
CA THR A 142 19.66 -4.60 3.50
C THR A 142 20.85 -5.27 2.81
N THR A 143 22.07 -4.79 3.08
CA THR A 143 23.32 -5.48 2.74
C THR A 143 23.80 -6.44 3.82
N ALA A 144 23.17 -6.46 5.00
CA ALA A 144 23.54 -7.34 6.09
C ALA A 144 23.34 -8.83 5.71
N PRO A 145 24.25 -9.72 6.14
CA PRO A 145 24.17 -11.14 5.78
C PRO A 145 22.97 -11.84 6.42
N ALA A 146 22.58 -11.45 7.64
CA ALA A 146 21.57 -12.14 8.43
C ALA A 146 20.13 -11.72 8.08
N ASN A 147 19.23 -12.69 7.95
CA ASN A 147 17.82 -12.47 7.64
C ASN A 147 17.10 -11.67 8.73
N ASN A 148 17.48 -11.85 10.00
CA ASN A 148 16.88 -11.10 11.11
C ASN A 148 17.15 -9.59 11.03
N ALA A 149 18.30 -9.16 10.48
CA ALA A 149 18.58 -7.76 10.21
C ALA A 149 17.64 -7.23 9.13
N ALA A 150 17.44 -8.00 8.05
CA ALA A 150 16.47 -7.64 7.01
C ALA A 150 15.06 -7.52 7.56
N SER A 151 14.62 -8.42 8.44
CA SER A 151 13.30 -8.34 9.06
C SER A 151 13.11 -7.09 9.94
N ARG A 152 14.15 -6.68 10.68
CA ARG A 152 14.13 -5.43 11.47
C ARG A 152 14.09 -4.20 10.57
N VAL A 153 14.89 -4.20 9.50
CA VAL A 153 14.90 -3.10 8.52
C VAL A 153 13.56 -2.99 7.81
N ALA A 154 12.98 -4.13 7.40
CA ALA A 154 11.64 -4.16 6.81
C ALA A 154 10.59 -3.59 7.76
N ALA A 155 10.61 -4.01 9.04
CA ALA A 155 9.66 -3.48 10.03
C ALA A 155 9.77 -1.95 10.19
N ALA A 156 10.99 -1.42 10.35
CA ALA A 156 11.21 0.01 10.45
C ALA A 156 10.85 0.77 9.17
N GLY A 157 11.17 0.19 8.01
CA GLY A 157 10.86 0.75 6.70
C GLY A 157 9.36 0.88 6.48
N PHE A 158 8.61 -0.21 6.66
CA PHE A 158 7.16 -0.18 6.49
C PHE A 158 6.45 0.68 7.55
N HIS A 159 6.99 0.80 8.77
CA HIS A 159 6.50 1.78 9.75
C HIS A 159 6.67 3.20 9.21
N SER A 160 7.86 3.55 8.72
CA SER A 160 8.16 4.87 8.16
C SER A 160 7.27 5.20 6.96
N LEU A 161 6.99 4.22 6.10
CA LEU A 161 6.04 4.37 4.99
C LEU A 161 4.61 4.57 5.51
N ALA A 162 4.14 3.77 6.45
CA ALA A 162 2.76 3.82 6.95
C ALA A 162 2.42 5.13 7.68
N ILE A 163 3.40 5.78 8.33
CA ILE A 163 3.19 7.09 8.98
C ILE A 163 3.38 8.28 8.02
N THR A 164 3.88 8.05 6.81
CA THR A 164 4.16 9.10 5.83
C THR A 164 3.04 9.18 4.79
N PRO A 165 2.31 10.30 4.66
CA PRO A 165 1.27 10.47 3.65
C PRO A 165 1.81 10.25 2.23
N ALA A 166 0.97 9.67 1.36
CA ALA A 166 1.30 9.40 -0.04
C ALA A 166 2.51 8.48 -0.28
N SER A 167 2.88 7.66 0.71
CA SER A 167 3.93 6.64 0.57
C SER A 167 3.53 5.42 -0.27
N GLY A 168 2.22 5.26 -0.54
CA GLY A 168 1.65 4.04 -1.13
C GLY A 168 1.49 2.89 -0.15
N VAL A 169 1.76 3.11 1.16
CA VAL A 169 1.55 2.10 2.20
C VAL A 169 0.47 2.58 3.16
N THR A 170 -0.50 1.72 3.42
CA THR A 170 -1.59 1.97 4.36
C THR A 170 -1.81 0.76 5.27
N ILE A 171 -2.55 0.97 6.35
CA ILE A 171 -2.93 -0.09 7.28
C ILE A 171 -4.43 -0.31 7.15
N VAL A 172 -4.81 -1.57 7.03
CA VAL A 172 -6.19 -1.99 6.84
C VAL A 172 -6.60 -2.89 8.00
N ASN A 173 -7.84 -2.72 8.44
CA ASN A 173 -8.44 -3.53 9.50
C ASN A 173 -8.50 -5.01 9.11
N GLY A 174 -8.21 -5.88 10.08
CA GLY A 174 -8.48 -7.30 10.01
C GLY A 174 -9.58 -7.67 11.00
N THR A 175 -9.27 -8.58 11.92
CA THR A 175 -10.15 -8.88 13.06
C THR A 175 -10.22 -7.72 14.06
N LEU A 176 -9.21 -6.86 14.11
CA LEU A 176 -9.27 -5.59 14.84
C LEU A 176 -9.82 -4.47 13.94
N VAL A 177 -10.64 -3.59 14.52
CA VAL A 177 -11.38 -2.54 13.79
C VAL A 177 -10.75 -1.15 13.92
N ASN A 178 -9.65 -1.05 14.66
CA ASN A 178 -8.93 0.18 14.98
C ASN A 178 -7.45 0.09 14.59
N CYS A 179 -7.13 -0.64 13.51
CA CYS A 179 -5.76 -0.82 13.08
C CYS A 179 -5.10 0.50 12.69
N GLY A 180 -3.88 0.70 13.18
CA GLY A 180 -3.09 1.90 12.91
C GLY A 180 -1.60 1.65 13.08
N PRO A 181 -0.76 2.63 12.69
CA PRO A 181 0.68 2.53 12.89
C PRO A 181 1.04 2.57 14.37
#